data_AF-A0A2V8JHG1-F1
#
_entry.id   AF-A0A2V8JHG1-F1
#
_cell.length_a   1.000
_cell.length_b   1.000
_cell.length_c   1.000
_cell.angle_alpha   90.00
_cell.angle_beta   90.00
_cell.angle_gamma   90.00
#
_symmetry.space_group_name_H-M   'P 1'
#
loop_
_entity.id
_entity.type
_entity.pdbx_description
1 polymer ?
#
loop_
_entity_poly.entity_id
_entity_poly.type
_entity_poly.pdbx_seq_one_letter_code
_entity_poly.pdbx_strand_id
1 'polypeptide(L)'
;MGSVDWIIVYNKNNPPPEEEQKKLVDEGLNFLDKALALNKDYEDAMSYKNLLYREKARLSKDEDEKKQLIAQADDWFNKALETRKKLQEQKKSPGGITLDNKK
;
A
#
# COMPACT_ATOMS: atom_id res chain seq x y z
N MET A 1 29.99 6.69 1.10
CA MET A 1 28.55 7.04 1.11
C MET A 1 28.42 8.53 0.84
N GLY A 2 28.40 8.95 -0.43
CA GLY A 2 28.29 10.37 -0.78
C GLY A 2 27.59 10.58 -2.12
N SER A 3 27.68 9.61 -3.02
CA SER A 3 27.01 9.62 -4.33
C SER A 3 25.49 9.49 -4.24
N VAL A 4 24.98 8.85 -3.19
CA VAL A 4 23.52 8.65 -3.00
C VAL A 4 22.85 9.96 -2.52
N ASP A 5 23.56 10.75 -1.70
CA ASP A 5 23.03 12.00 -1.16
C ASP A 5 22.77 13.05 -2.25
N TRP A 6 23.66 13.18 -3.22
CA TRP A 6 23.46 14.10 -4.35
C TRP A 6 22.28 13.71 -5.25
N ILE A 7 22.04 12.40 -5.47
CA ILE A 7 20.92 11.92 -6.28
C ILE A 7 19.59 12.17 -5.58
N ILE A 8 19.51 11.92 -4.27
CA ILE A 8 18.30 12.16 -3.48
C ILE A 8 17.97 13.67 -3.46
N VAL A 9 18.97 14.53 -3.23
CA VAL A 9 18.79 15.99 -3.23
C VAL A 9 18.42 16.50 -4.63
N TYR A 10 19.06 15.98 -5.68
CA TYR A 10 18.79 16.37 -7.06
C TYR A 10 17.35 16.04 -7.47
N ASN A 11 16.87 14.82 -7.20
CA ASN A 11 15.50 14.42 -7.51
C ASN A 11 14.45 15.19 -6.71
N LYS A 12 14.74 15.54 -5.45
CA LYS A 12 13.86 16.38 -4.64
C LYS A 12 13.72 17.79 -5.22
N ASN A 13 14.79 18.32 -5.81
CA ASN A 13 14.83 19.66 -6.40
C ASN A 13 14.39 19.68 -7.88
N ASN A 14 14.32 18.52 -8.54
CA ASN A 14 13.92 18.39 -9.92
C ASN A 14 13.04 17.12 -10.09
N PRO A 15 11.80 17.13 -9.57
CA PRO A 15 10.91 16.00 -9.71
C PRO A 15 10.60 15.75 -11.20
N PRO A 16 10.30 14.50 -11.60
CA PRO A 16 9.86 14.22 -12.96
C PRO A 16 8.60 15.04 -13.29
N PRO A 17 8.32 15.36 -14.55
CA PRO A 17 7.12 16.10 -14.93
C PRO A 17 5.84 15.45 -14.34
N GLU A 18 4.83 16.26 -13.99
CA GLU A 18 3.57 15.75 -13.39
C GLU A 18 2.93 14.61 -14.19
N GLU A 19 3.03 14.66 -15.52
CA GLU A 19 2.51 13.63 -16.42
C GLU A 19 3.25 12.30 -16.30
N GLU A 20 4.56 12.34 -16.04
CA GLU A 20 5.35 11.13 -15.78
C GLU A 20 5.04 10.57 -14.38
N GLN A 21 4.86 11.45 -13.38
CA GLN A 21 4.41 11.04 -12.05
C GLN A 21 3.06 10.33 -12.10
N LYS A 22 2.07 10.88 -12.83
CA LYS A 22 0.75 10.25 -13.00
C LYS A 22 0.86 8.87 -13.63
N LYS A 23 1.66 8.73 -14.70
CA LYS A 23 1.91 7.43 -15.35
C LYS A 23 2.52 6.41 -14.39
N LEU A 24 3.53 6.80 -13.61
CA LEU A 24 4.16 5.92 -12.63
C LEU A 24 3.18 5.50 -11.52
N VAL A 25 2.33 6.42 -11.08
CA VAL A 25 1.27 6.13 -10.08
C VAL A 25 0.25 5.14 -10.65
N ASP A 26 -0.24 5.36 -11.85
CA ASP A 26 -1.22 4.48 -12.50
C ASP A 26 -0.63 3.09 -12.80
N GLU A 27 0.63 3.04 -13.24
CA GLU A 27 1.37 1.79 -13.46
C GLU A 27 1.58 1.03 -12.13
N GLY A 28 1.98 1.74 -11.07
CA GLY A 28 2.11 1.19 -9.74
C GLY A 28 0.78 0.58 -9.23
N LEU A 29 -0.33 1.30 -9.41
CA LEU A 29 -1.67 0.79 -9.04
C LEU A 29 -2.01 -0.50 -9.80
N ASN A 30 -1.73 -0.57 -11.11
CA ASN A 30 -1.96 -1.77 -11.92
C ASN A 30 -1.12 -2.97 -11.45
N PHE A 31 0.15 -2.76 -11.09
CA PHE A 31 0.98 -3.84 -10.54
C PHE A 31 0.49 -4.30 -9.18
N LEU A 32 0.03 -3.39 -8.32
CA LEU A 32 -0.58 -3.76 -7.04
C LEU A 32 -1.89 -4.52 -7.22
N ASP A 33 -2.70 -4.18 -8.22
CA ASP A 33 -3.90 -4.95 -8.57
C ASP A 33 -3.56 -6.38 -9.00
N LYS A 34 -2.51 -6.56 -9.80
CA LYS A 34 -2.00 -7.90 -10.15
C LYS A 34 -1.48 -8.65 -8.92
N ALA A 35 -0.77 -7.97 -8.02
CA ALA A 35 -0.26 -8.58 -6.80
C ALA A 35 -1.42 -9.05 -5.89
N LEU A 36 -2.48 -8.25 -5.75
CA LEU A 36 -3.68 -8.60 -4.99
C LEU A 36 -4.52 -9.69 -5.67
N ALA A 37 -4.48 -9.79 -6.99
CA ALA A 37 -5.10 -10.89 -7.73
C ALA A 37 -4.39 -12.23 -7.46
N LEU A 38 -3.06 -12.21 -7.31
CA LEU A 38 -2.26 -13.38 -6.96
C LEU A 38 -2.40 -13.76 -5.48
N ASN A 39 -2.36 -12.76 -4.58
CA ASN A 39 -2.54 -12.96 -3.15
C ASN A 39 -3.46 -11.88 -2.57
N LYS A 40 -4.71 -12.28 -2.29
CA LYS A 40 -5.73 -11.38 -1.72
C LYS A 40 -5.42 -10.93 -0.30
N ASP A 41 -4.60 -11.67 0.45
CA ASP A 41 -4.19 -11.33 1.82
C ASP A 41 -2.82 -10.63 1.82
N TYR A 42 -2.37 -10.07 0.69
CA TYR A 42 -1.08 -9.37 0.63
C TYR A 42 -1.16 -7.97 1.23
N GLU A 43 -0.93 -7.89 2.54
CA GLU A 43 -1.03 -6.66 3.33
C GLU A 43 -0.15 -5.53 2.80
N ASP A 44 1.11 -5.81 2.44
CA ASP A 44 2.02 -4.78 1.92
C ASP A 44 1.47 -4.15 0.62
N ALA A 45 0.88 -4.96 -0.26
CA ALA A 45 0.27 -4.45 -1.49
C ALA A 45 -0.91 -3.53 -1.21
N MET A 46 -1.74 -3.84 -0.21
CA MET A 46 -2.83 -2.96 0.24
C MET A 46 -2.29 -1.65 0.82
N SER A 47 -1.26 -1.74 1.66
CA SER A 47 -0.58 -0.59 2.26
C SER A 47 0.04 0.33 1.21
N TYR A 48 0.69 -0.23 0.18
CA TYR A 48 1.22 0.56 -0.95
C TYR A 48 0.12 1.17 -1.81
N LYS A 49 -1.03 0.51 -1.93
CA LYS A 49 -2.16 1.04 -2.70
C LYS A 49 -2.72 2.31 -2.07
N ASN A 50 -2.81 2.36 -0.73
CA ASN A 50 -3.12 3.60 0.01
C ASN A 50 -2.15 4.75 -0.33
N LEU A 51 -0.84 4.50 -0.33
CA LEU A 51 0.15 5.53 -0.64
C LEU A 51 0.00 6.07 -2.07
N LEU A 52 -0.19 5.20 -3.06
CA LEU A 52 -0.37 5.61 -4.45
C LEU A 52 -1.66 6.38 -4.68
N TYR A 53 -2.76 6.05 -4.00
CA TYR A 53 -3.99 6.85 -4.09
C TYR A 53 -3.82 8.26 -3.51
N ARG A 54 -3.04 8.41 -2.43
CA ARG A 54 -2.72 9.74 -1.87
C ARG A 54 -1.85 10.55 -2.81
N GLU A 55 -0.90 9.89 -3.48
CA GLU A 55 -0.08 10.54 -4.49
C GLU A 55 -0.92 10.95 -5.72
N LYS A 56 -1.86 10.10 -6.14
CA LYS A 56 -2.83 10.44 -7.19
C LYS A 56 -3.69 11.64 -6.79
N ALA A 57 -4.15 11.69 -5.54
CA ALA A 57 -4.91 12.83 -5.02
C ALA A 57 -4.06 14.12 -5.05
N ARG A 58 -2.77 14.04 -4.67
CA ARG A 58 -1.84 15.17 -4.73
C ARG A 58 -1.70 15.73 -6.16
N LEU A 59 -1.73 14.85 -7.17
CA LEU A 59 -1.59 15.19 -8.59
C LEU A 59 -2.91 15.62 -9.26
N SER A 60 -4.07 15.34 -8.66
CA SER A 60 -5.36 15.78 -9.17
C SER A 60 -5.52 17.30 -9.00
N LYS A 61 -6.25 17.93 -9.93
CA LYS A 61 -6.63 19.36 -9.88
C LYS A 61 -8.06 19.56 -9.39
N ASP A 62 -8.85 18.49 -9.34
CA ASP A 62 -10.26 18.49 -8.94
C ASP A 62 -10.37 18.15 -7.44
N GLU A 63 -11.10 18.96 -6.68
CA GLU A 63 -11.26 18.73 -5.24
C GLU A 63 -12.16 17.55 -4.91
N ASP A 64 -13.16 17.26 -5.72
CA ASP A 64 -14.05 16.12 -5.51
C ASP A 64 -13.33 14.82 -5.86
N GLU A 65 -12.54 14.81 -6.93
CA GLU A 65 -11.65 13.68 -7.24
C GLU A 65 -10.65 13.44 -6.12
N LYS A 66 -10.03 14.50 -5.57
CA LYS A 66 -9.14 14.40 -4.40
C LYS A 66 -9.80 13.71 -3.22
N LYS A 67 -11.01 14.14 -2.85
CA LYS A 67 -11.74 13.55 -1.72
C LYS A 67 -12.03 12.07 -1.96
N GLN A 68 -12.43 11.71 -3.17
CA GLN A 68 -12.67 10.31 -3.55
C GLN A 68 -11.39 9.47 -3.46
N LEU A 69 -10.28 9.98 -3.98
CA LEU A 69 -8.99 9.29 -3.93
C LEU A 69 -8.47 9.12 -2.50
N ILE A 70 -8.67 10.13 -1.63
CA ILE A 70 -8.32 10.04 -0.21
C ILE A 70 -9.20 8.99 0.48
N ALA A 71 -10.51 8.97 0.22
CA ALA A 71 -11.40 7.96 0.79
C ALA A 71 -11.00 6.53 0.35
N GLN A 72 -10.66 6.35 -0.93
CA GLN A 72 -10.13 5.08 -1.43
C GLN A 72 -8.84 4.70 -0.71
N ALA A 73 -7.93 5.65 -0.49
CA ALA A 73 -6.69 5.42 0.23
C ALA A 73 -6.96 4.95 1.67
N ASP A 74 -7.87 5.60 2.38
CA ASP A 74 -8.28 5.22 3.74
C ASP A 74 -8.91 3.82 3.80
N ASP A 75 -9.75 3.47 2.81
CA ASP A 75 -10.34 2.13 2.70
C ASP A 75 -9.26 1.05 2.55
N TRP A 76 -8.25 1.29 1.72
CA TRP A 76 -7.14 0.35 1.54
C TRP A 76 -6.26 0.23 2.77
N PHE A 77 -6.04 1.33 3.49
CA PHE A 77 -5.35 1.31 4.78
C PHE A 77 -6.10 0.47 5.82
N ASN A 78 -7.42 0.63 5.91
CA ASN A 78 -8.25 -0.18 6.81
C ASN A 78 -8.19 -1.67 6.45
N LYS A 79 -8.30 -2.02 5.16
CA LYS A 79 -8.14 -3.40 4.67
C LYS A 79 -6.78 -3.99 5.01
N ALA A 80 -5.70 -3.20 4.89
CA ALA A 80 -4.36 -3.62 5.26
C ALA A 80 -4.29 -3.94 6.77
N LEU A 81 -4.83 -3.06 7.62
CA LEU A 81 -4.88 -3.29 9.08
C LEU A 81 -5.68 -4.55 9.46
N GLU A 82 -6.84 -4.76 8.84
CA GLU A 82 -7.66 -5.95 9.06
C GLU A 82 -6.92 -7.22 8.63
N THR A 83 -6.32 -7.21 7.43
CA THR A 83 -5.52 -8.32 6.92
C THR A 83 -4.34 -8.62 7.84
N ARG A 84 -3.66 -7.59 8.32
CA ARG A 84 -2.56 -7.73 9.28
C ARG A 84 -3.00 -8.40 10.57
N LYS A 85 -4.14 -7.99 11.13
CA LYS A 85 -4.72 -8.61 12.34
C LYS A 85 -5.06 -10.09 12.09
N LYS A 86 -5.78 -10.38 11.00
CA LYS A 86 -6.15 -11.73 10.58
C LYS A 86 -4.93 -12.64 10.40
N LEU A 87 -3.86 -12.15 9.79
CA LEU A 87 -2.61 -12.91 9.60
C LEU A 87 -1.89 -13.14 10.93
N GLN A 88 -1.91 -12.18 11.84
CA GLN A 88 -1.32 -12.34 13.17
C GLN A 88 -2.08 -13.37 14.02
N GLU A 89 -3.41 -13.39 13.96
CA GLU A 89 -4.25 -14.38 14.64
C GLU A 89 -4.02 -15.78 14.09
N GLN A 90 -3.96 -15.94 12.76
CA GLN A 90 -3.64 -17.21 12.12
C GLN A 90 -2.24 -17.73 12.52
N LYS A 91 -1.23 -16.85 12.61
CA LYS A 91 0.12 -17.23 13.04
C LYS A 91 0.21 -17.66 14.51
N LYS A 92 -0.72 -17.24 15.37
CA LYS A 92 -0.78 -17.64 16.78
C LYS A 92 -1.47 -18.99 17.01
N SER A 93 -2.18 -19.52 16.00
CA SER A 93 -3.01 -20.74 16.13
C SER A 93 -2.40 -22.09 15.68
N PRO A 94 -1.20 -22.23 15.07
CA PRO A 94 -0.70 -23.55 14.69
C PRO A 94 0.11 -24.16 15.85
N GLY A 95 -0.55 -24.84 16.80
CA GLY A 95 0.16 -25.71 17.76
C GLY A 95 -0.34 -25.79 19.20
N GLY A 96 -1.58 -25.41 19.52
CA GLY A 96 -2.18 -25.69 20.83
C GLY A 96 -2.55 -27.17 20.96
N ILE A 97 -1.65 -27.95 21.58
CA ILE A 97 -1.82 -29.37 21.94
C ILE A 97 -3.21 -29.59 22.54
N THR A 98 -3.96 -30.53 21.96
CA THR A 98 -5.16 -31.12 22.57
C THR A 98 -4.76 -31.72 23.93
N LEU A 99 -5.13 -31.05 25.01
CA LEU A 99 -5.12 -31.63 26.34
C LEU A 99 -6.34 -32.52 26.46
N ASP A 100 -6.20 -33.77 26.00
CA ASP A 100 -7.11 -34.87 26.28
C ASP A 100 -7.03 -35.21 27.77
N ASN A 101 -7.68 -34.41 28.62
CA ASN A 101 -7.68 -34.63 30.06
C ASN A 101 -8.67 -35.75 30.40
N LYS A 102 -8.21 -37.00 30.22
CA LYS A 102 -8.87 -38.21 30.73
C LYS A 102 -8.25 -38.57 32.08
N LYS A 103 -8.95 -38.27 33.17
CA LYS A 103 -8.88 -39.05 34.41
C LYS A 103 -10.16 -38.90 35.22
#